data_AF-A0A7D3QH49-F1
#
_entry.id   AF-A0A7D3QH49-F1
#
_cell.length_a   1.000
_cell.length_b   1.000
_cell.length_c   1.000
_cell.angle_alpha   90.00
_cell.angle_beta   90.00
_cell.angle_gamma   90.00
#
_symmetry.space_group_name_H-M   'P 1'
#
loop_
_entity.id
_entity.type
_entity.pdbx_description
1 polymer ?
#
loop_
_entity_poly.entity_id
_entity_poly.type
_entity_poly.pdbx_seq_one_letter_code
_entity_poly.pdbx_strand_id
1 'polypeptide(L)'
;IMNKHLNELMEGLTAKVFRTYNASWTLQQQLDELTNADDSVAEKILSYNRANRAVAILCNHQRSVPKSHAKSMEKLKEKIEQKRE
;
A
#
# COMPACT_ATOMS: atom_id res chain seq x y z
N ILE A 1 23.95 -16.68 -13.30
CA ILE A 1 23.98 -15.90 -14.55
C ILE A 1 23.30 -14.55 -14.37
N MET A 2 21.99 -14.49 -14.10
CA MET A 2 21.25 -13.21 -13.91
C MET A 2 21.88 -12.24 -12.89
N ASN A 3 22.04 -12.63 -11.63
CA ASN A 3 22.65 -11.74 -10.61
C ASN A 3 24.11 -11.36 -10.91
N LYS A 4 24.84 -12.20 -11.66
CA LYS A 4 26.21 -11.88 -12.08
C LYS A 4 26.18 -10.73 -13.09
N HIS A 5 25.32 -10.84 -14.11
CA HIS A 5 25.10 -9.78 -15.08
C HIS A 5 24.60 -8.48 -14.44
N LEU A 6 23.67 -8.56 -13.47
CA LEU A 6 23.20 -7.38 -12.75
C LEU A 6 24.32 -6.70 -11.94
N ASN A 7 25.18 -7.49 -11.29
CA ASN A 7 26.31 -6.96 -10.53
C ASN A 7 27.36 -6.28 -11.42
N GLU A 8 27.54 -6.76 -12.67
CA GLU A 8 28.38 -6.10 -13.67
C GLU A 8 27.84 -4.72 -14.09
N LEU A 9 26.52 -4.49 -14.01
CA LEU A 9 25.89 -3.19 -14.32
C LEU A 9 25.97 -2.20 -13.16
N MET A 10 25.90 -2.70 -11.92
CA MET A 10 26.06 -1.91 -10.69
C MET A 10 26.51 -2.83 -9.56
N GLU A 11 27.58 -2.46 -8.88
CA GLU A 11 28.11 -3.23 -7.76
C GLU A 11 27.02 -3.45 -6.70
N GLY A 12 26.83 -4.70 -6.28
CA GLY A 12 25.83 -5.07 -5.28
C GLY A 12 24.40 -5.19 -5.81
N LEU A 13 24.14 -4.87 -7.09
CA LEU A 13 22.82 -5.02 -7.70
C LEU A 13 22.45 -6.51 -7.83
N THR A 14 21.25 -6.83 -7.37
CA THR A 14 20.68 -8.18 -7.46
C THR A 14 19.19 -8.08 -7.80
N ALA A 15 18.59 -9.17 -8.28
CA ALA A 15 17.18 -9.19 -8.67
C ALA A 15 16.23 -8.73 -7.53
N LYS A 16 16.57 -8.99 -6.26
CA LYS A 16 15.76 -8.54 -5.11
C LYS A 16 15.74 -7.02 -4.93
N VAL A 17 16.80 -6.32 -5.34
CA VAL A 17 16.89 -4.86 -5.22
C VAL A 17 15.80 -4.19 -6.05
N PHE A 18 15.45 -4.76 -7.21
CA PHE A 18 14.34 -4.27 -8.04
C PHE A 18 13.00 -4.32 -7.32
N ARG A 19 12.71 -5.38 -6.53
CA ARG A 19 11.48 -5.44 -5.74
C ARG A 19 11.43 -4.32 -4.70
N THR A 20 12.53 -4.08 -3.99
CA THR A 20 12.62 -3.01 -2.99
C THR A 20 12.53 -1.62 -3.61
N TYR A 21 13.22 -1.39 -4.74
CA TYR A 21 13.16 -0.14 -5.50
C TYR A 21 11.75 0.15 -5.98
N ASN A 22 11.13 -0.80 -6.71
CA ASN A 22 9.78 -0.60 -7.26
C ASN A 22 8.76 -0.37 -6.13
N ALA A 23 8.84 -1.13 -5.03
CA ALA A 23 7.96 -0.92 -3.89
C ALA A 23 8.10 0.48 -3.25
N SER A 24 9.35 0.92 -3.02
CA SER A 24 9.62 2.22 -2.38
C SER A 24 9.25 3.38 -3.29
N TRP A 25 9.58 3.27 -4.58
CA TRP A 25 9.23 4.27 -5.59
C TRP A 25 7.72 4.40 -5.75
N THR A 26 6.99 3.29 -5.87
CA THR A 26 5.53 3.30 -5.94
C THR A 26 4.91 3.94 -4.69
N LEU A 27 5.42 3.64 -3.49
CA LEU A 27 4.91 4.26 -2.28
C LEU A 27 5.08 5.78 -2.32
N GLN A 28 6.28 6.25 -2.69
CA GLN A 28 6.58 7.68 -2.75
C GLN A 28 5.65 8.40 -3.73
N GLN A 29 5.55 7.91 -4.97
CA GLN A 29 4.70 8.52 -6.00
C GLN A 29 3.22 8.54 -5.57
N GLN A 30 2.73 7.46 -4.97
CA GLN A 30 1.35 7.41 -4.49
C GLN A 30 1.10 8.35 -3.29
N LEU A 31 2.10 8.56 -2.42
CA LEU A 31 1.98 9.54 -1.34
C LEU A 31 1.96 10.97 -1.88
N ASP A 32 2.80 11.28 -2.87
CA ASP A 32 2.85 12.59 -3.52
C ASP A 32 1.52 12.90 -4.24
N GLU A 33 0.90 11.90 -4.87
CA GLU A 33 -0.38 12.04 -5.59
C GLU A 33 -1.61 12.10 -4.66
N LEU A 34 -1.63 11.33 -3.57
CA LEU A 34 -2.84 11.10 -2.76
C LEU A 34 -2.91 11.93 -1.47
N THR A 35 -1.81 12.53 -1.02
CA THR A 35 -1.75 13.22 0.28
C THR A 35 -1.93 14.72 0.10
N ASN A 36 -3.00 15.28 0.67
CA ASN A 36 -3.18 16.74 0.73
C ASN A 36 -2.67 17.28 2.07
N ALA A 37 -2.06 18.47 2.04
CA ALA A 37 -1.49 19.09 3.24
C ALA A 37 -2.58 19.54 4.24
N ASP A 38 -3.75 19.93 3.75
CA ASP A 38 -4.86 20.46 4.56
C ASP A 38 -5.78 19.37 5.13
N ASP A 39 -5.60 18.11 4.70
CA ASP A 39 -6.38 16.98 5.18
C ASP A 39 -6.16 16.76 6.69
N SER A 40 -7.22 16.31 7.36
CA SER A 40 -7.14 15.86 8.74
C SER A 40 -6.17 14.67 8.88
N VAL A 41 -5.71 14.40 10.09
CA VAL A 41 -4.83 13.24 10.36
C VAL A 41 -5.51 11.93 9.93
N ALA A 42 -6.83 11.80 10.10
CA ALA A 42 -7.58 10.61 9.71
C ALA A 42 -7.58 10.40 8.19
N GLU A 43 -7.73 11.48 7.41
CA GLU A 43 -7.70 11.45 5.95
C GLU A 43 -6.29 11.15 5.43
N LYS A 44 -5.25 11.74 6.03
CA LYS A 44 -3.85 11.42 5.70
C LYS A 44 -3.51 9.96 5.94
N ILE A 45 -4.00 9.37 7.03
CA ILE A 45 -3.86 7.92 7.29
C ILE A 45 -4.57 7.09 6.21
N LEU A 46 -5.74 7.53 5.73
CA LEU A 46 -6.43 6.86 4.63
C LEU A 46 -5.62 6.92 3.33
N SER A 47 -5.05 8.07 2.97
CA SER A 47 -4.18 8.21 1.80
C SER A 47 -2.94 7.33 1.91
N TYR A 48 -2.28 7.29 3.07
CA TYR A 48 -1.16 6.38 3.33
C TYR A 48 -1.55 4.90 3.14
N ASN A 49 -2.69 4.48 3.69
CA ASN A 49 -3.16 3.11 3.55
C ASN A 49 -3.50 2.74 2.09
N ARG A 50 -4.00 3.70 1.30
CA ARG A 50 -4.23 3.52 -0.14
C ARG A 50 -2.91 3.38 -0.91
N ALA A 51 -1.93 4.24 -0.64
CA ALA A 51 -0.60 4.15 -1.23
C ALA A 51 0.08 2.81 -0.90
N ASN A 52 0.06 2.39 0.37
CA ASN A 52 0.60 1.11 0.80
C ASN A 52 -0.14 -0.10 0.17
N ARG A 53 -1.45 0.01 -0.08
CA ARG A 53 -2.22 -1.02 -0.78
C ARG A 53 -1.75 -1.18 -2.23
N ALA A 54 -1.39 -0.10 -2.93
CA ALA A 54 -0.84 -0.20 -4.29
C ALA A 54 0.49 -0.98 -4.31
N VAL A 55 1.36 -0.73 -3.33
CA VAL A 55 2.60 -1.49 -3.15
C VAL A 55 2.34 -2.97 -2.87
N ALA A 56 1.37 -3.27 -1.99
CA ALA A 56 0.99 -4.64 -1.68
C ALA A 56 0.49 -5.40 -2.92
N ILE A 57 -0.28 -4.73 -3.79
CA ILE A 57 -0.73 -5.29 -5.07
C ILE A 57 0.47 -5.56 -5.99
N LEU A 58 1.36 -4.58 -6.16
CA LEU A 58 2.57 -4.71 -6.99
C LEU A 58 3.47 -5.89 -6.53
N CYS A 59 3.62 -6.05 -5.21
CA CYS A 59 4.43 -7.10 -4.60
C CYS A 59 3.71 -8.45 -4.47
N ASN A 60 2.45 -8.54 -4.91
CA ASN A 60 1.56 -9.70 -4.76
C ASN A 60 1.41 -10.16 -3.29
N HIS A 61 1.36 -9.23 -2.35
CA HIS A 61 1.08 -9.50 -0.95
C HIS A 61 -0.44 -9.64 -0.76
N GLN A 62 -0.91 -10.89 -0.75
CA GLN A 62 -2.33 -11.22 -0.65
C GLN A 62 -2.72 -11.65 0.77
N ARG A 63 -4.00 -11.47 1.08
CA ARG A 63 -4.61 -11.95 2.33
C ARG A 63 -5.99 -12.51 2.03
N SER A 64 -6.29 -13.70 2.53
CA SER A 64 -7.63 -14.26 2.48
C SER A 64 -8.61 -13.43 3.30
N VAL A 65 -9.84 -13.29 2.81
CA VAL A 65 -10.90 -12.55 3.50
C VAL A 65 -11.13 -13.19 4.88
N PRO A 66 -11.02 -12.43 5.99
CA PRO A 66 -11.31 -12.96 7.32
C PRO A 66 -12.76 -13.44 7.44
N LYS A 67 -13.01 -14.54 8.18
CA LYS A 67 -14.36 -15.11 8.36
C LYS A 67 -15.38 -14.09 8.92
N SER A 68 -14.92 -13.12 9.71
CA SER A 68 -15.75 -12.08 10.33
C SER A 68 -15.95 -10.82 9.47
N HIS A 69 -15.37 -10.75 8.26
CA HIS A 69 -15.33 -9.53 7.46
C HIS A 69 -16.73 -8.93 7.20
N ALA A 70 -17.69 -9.74 6.75
CA ALA A 70 -19.04 -9.28 6.45
C ALA A 70 -19.72 -8.65 7.68
N LYS A 71 -19.64 -9.34 8.84
CA LYS A 71 -20.19 -8.87 10.11
C LYS A 71 -19.53 -7.57 10.60
N SER A 72 -18.22 -7.43 10.40
CA SER A 72 -17.50 -6.19 10.73
C SER A 72 -17.95 -5.02 9.85
N MET A 73 -18.16 -5.25 8.56
CA MET A 73 -18.61 -4.22 7.62
C MET A 73 -20.05 -3.78 7.88
N GLU A 74 -20.94 -4.72 8.22
CA GLU A 74 -22.32 -4.43 8.63
C GLU A 74 -22.37 -3.49 9.84
N LYS A 75 -21.65 -3.85 10.92
CA LYS A 75 -21.57 -3.01 12.13
C LYS A 75 -20.99 -1.62 11.88
N LEU A 76 -20.06 -1.48 10.93
CA LEU A 76 -19.53 -0.16 10.56
C LEU A 76 -20.58 0.68 9.85
N LYS A 77 -21.39 0.08 8.95
CA LYS A 77 -22.48 0.77 8.25
C LYS A 77 -23.57 1.23 9.22
N GLU A 78 -24.00 0.37 10.14
CA GLU A 78 -24.98 0.72 11.17
C GLU A 78 -24.54 1.94 12.00
N LYS A 79 -23.26 1.97 12.43
CA LYS A 79 -22.70 3.10 13.18
C LYS A 79 -22.61 4.39 12.38
N ILE A 80 -22.42 4.30 11.06
CA ILE A 80 -22.40 5.48 10.18
C ILE A 80 -23.82 6.04 10.07
N GLU A 81 -24.82 5.18 9.92
CA GLU A 81 -26.21 5.62 9.79
C GLU A 81 -26.73 6.27 11.08
N GLN A 82 -26.44 5.67 12.24
CA GLN A 82 -26.76 6.26 13.55
C GLN A 82 -26.11 7.62 13.81
N LYS A 83 -25.02 7.96 13.11
CA LYS A 83 -24.35 9.27 13.22
C LYS A 83 -24.91 10.32 12.26
N ARG A 84 -25.72 9.89 11.28
CA ARG A 84 -26.34 10.76 10.27
C ARG A 84 -27.72 11.24 10.71
N GLU A 85 -28.43 10.39 11.47
CA GLU A 85 -29.61 10.77 12.27
C GLU A 85 -29.22 11.73 13.40
#